data_AF-A0A6A7Y1K1-F1
#
_entry.id   AF-A0A6A7Y1K1-F1
#
_cell.length_a   1.000
_cell.length_b   1.000
_cell.length_c   1.000
_cell.angle_alpha   90.00
_cell.angle_beta   90.00
_cell.angle_gamma   90.00
#
_symmetry.space_group_name_H-M   'P 1'
#
loop_
_entity.id
_entity.type
_entity.pdbx_description
1 polymer ?
#
loop_
_entity_poly.entity_id
_entity_poly.type
_entity_poly.pdbx_seq_one_letter_code
_entity_poly.pdbx_strand_id
1 'polypeptide(L)'
;MKRLVAAIFALLSCPVSAMAQDSETIAVCSESGGYAYYFEGGAVPPGQGGWRPDTIKSGSITLVRQANGTFDVIIGDAAAPRSASSMGGRIIPLPSAGGKIVLLVVYDGVTEQYIFDIASSKHEVIWTSARYGGLIDKAAVFHASCR
;
A
#
# COMPACT_ATOMS: atom_id res chain seq x y z
N MET A 1 47.86 58.25 -2.47
CA MET A 1 48.24 56.83 -2.31
C MET A 1 47.59 56.38 -0.99
N LYS A 2 46.67 55.42 -0.86
CA LYS A 2 46.35 54.18 -1.57
C LYS A 2 44.82 53.99 -1.60
N ARG A 3 44.33 53.32 -2.64
CA ARG A 3 42.91 53.15 -2.97
C ARG A 3 42.26 52.00 -2.20
N LEU A 4 40.96 52.16 -1.96
CA LEU A 4 39.97 51.13 -1.59
C LEU A 4 40.09 49.88 -2.47
N VAL A 5 39.92 48.70 -1.88
CA VAL A 5 39.25 47.55 -2.52
C VAL A 5 38.48 46.78 -1.43
N ALA A 6 37.17 47.03 -1.33
CA ALA A 6 36.23 46.16 -0.63
C ALA A 6 35.68 45.18 -1.68
N ALA A 7 36.02 43.90 -1.56
CA ALA A 7 35.58 42.86 -2.48
C ALA A 7 34.19 42.35 -2.06
N ILE A 8 33.26 42.47 -3.00
CA ILE A 8 31.85 42.09 -2.95
C ILE A 8 31.74 40.56 -2.84
N PHE A 9 31.22 40.07 -1.71
CA PHE A 9 30.76 38.68 -1.55
C PHE A 9 29.27 38.64 -1.91
N ALA A 10 28.98 38.57 -3.21
CA ALA A 10 27.61 38.38 -3.69
C ALA A 10 27.16 36.96 -3.33
N LEU A 11 26.37 36.85 -2.26
CA LEU A 11 25.63 35.65 -1.90
C LEU A 11 24.75 35.22 -3.08
N LEU A 12 25.17 34.14 -3.73
CA LEU A 12 24.40 33.42 -4.73
C LEU A 12 23.28 32.64 -4.03
N SER A 13 22.23 33.35 -3.60
CA SER A 13 21.00 32.75 -3.07
C SER A 13 20.20 32.15 -4.23
N CYS A 14 20.55 30.93 -4.62
CA CYS A 14 19.72 30.14 -5.53
C CYS A 14 18.51 29.62 -4.72
N PRO A 15 17.28 30.05 -4.99
CA PRO A 15 16.12 29.39 -4.40
C PRO A 15 16.06 27.98 -4.98
N VAL A 16 16.49 26.99 -4.20
CA VAL A 16 16.20 25.59 -4.49
C VAL A 16 14.71 25.44 -4.29
N SER A 17 13.94 25.62 -5.36
CA SER A 17 12.55 25.19 -5.42
C SER A 17 12.57 23.69 -5.17
N ALA A 18 12.27 23.28 -3.94
CA ALA A 18 11.94 21.90 -3.63
C ALA A 18 10.71 21.57 -4.48
N MET A 19 10.92 20.88 -5.60
CA MET A 19 9.82 20.28 -6.33
C MET A 19 9.22 19.26 -5.36
N ALA A 20 8.06 19.57 -4.80
CA ALA A 20 7.26 18.59 -4.10
C ALA A 20 7.07 17.42 -5.06
N GLN A 21 7.68 16.28 -4.74
CA GLN A 21 7.40 15.03 -5.45
C GLN A 21 6.01 14.59 -4.98
N ASP A 22 4.98 15.15 -5.59
CA ASP A 22 3.60 14.79 -5.30
C ASP A 22 3.37 13.32 -5.69
N SER A 23 2.83 12.55 -4.74
CA SER A 23 2.32 11.20 -5.02
C SER A 23 0.93 11.32 -5.66
N GLU A 24 0.70 10.59 -6.75
CA GLU A 24 -0.59 10.51 -7.39
C GLU A 24 -1.42 9.39 -6.76
N THR A 25 -2.64 9.71 -6.33
CA THR A 25 -3.64 8.69 -5.93
C THR A 25 -4.30 8.13 -7.17
N ILE A 26 -4.16 6.83 -7.40
CA ILE A 26 -4.75 6.13 -8.56
C ILE A 26 -6.13 5.59 -8.23
N ALA A 27 -6.31 5.05 -7.01
CA ALA A 27 -7.58 4.47 -6.59
C ALA A 27 -7.72 4.50 -5.07
N VAL A 28 -8.93 4.75 -4.59
CA VAL A 28 -9.30 4.63 -3.17
C VAL A 28 -10.39 3.58 -3.04
N CYS A 29 -10.06 2.46 -2.39
CA CYS A 29 -10.96 1.34 -2.20
C CYS A 29 -11.53 1.29 -0.78
N SER A 30 -12.80 0.95 -0.67
CA SER A 30 -13.58 0.91 0.56
C SER A 30 -13.25 -0.32 1.42
N GLU A 31 -14.12 -0.56 2.41
CA GLU A 31 -14.10 -1.75 3.25
C GLU A 31 -13.99 -3.03 2.40
N SER A 32 -13.19 -3.98 2.90
CA SER A 32 -12.97 -5.26 2.22
C SER A 32 -13.80 -6.36 2.84
N GLY A 33 -14.50 -7.13 2.01
CA GLY A 33 -15.25 -8.32 2.40
C GLY A 33 -14.77 -9.56 1.66
N GLY A 34 -14.82 -10.73 2.30
CA GLY A 34 -14.39 -11.97 1.67
C GLY A 34 -14.44 -13.19 2.58
N TYR A 35 -13.55 -14.14 2.30
CA TYR A 35 -13.43 -15.38 3.06
C TYR A 35 -11.98 -15.64 3.41
N ALA A 36 -11.76 -16.23 4.59
CA ALA A 36 -10.46 -16.66 5.04
C ALA A 36 -10.50 -18.08 5.61
N TYR A 37 -9.46 -18.85 5.33
CA TYR A 37 -9.16 -20.08 6.02
C TYR A 37 -8.27 -19.78 7.20
N TYR A 38 -8.69 -20.21 8.39
CA TYR A 38 -7.91 -20.08 9.62
C TYR A 38 -7.30 -21.44 9.97
N PHE A 39 -5.99 -21.46 10.17
CA PHE A 39 -5.29 -22.67 10.60
C PHE A 39 -5.45 -22.83 12.11
N GLU A 40 -5.58 -24.08 12.58
CA GLU A 40 -5.52 -24.36 14.02
C GLU A 40 -4.12 -24.09 14.55
N GLY A 41 -4.03 -23.50 15.74
CA GLY A 41 -2.78 -23.08 16.36
C GLY A 41 -2.79 -21.63 16.81
N GLY A 42 -1.88 -21.28 17.71
CA GLY A 42 -1.81 -19.93 18.30
C GLY A 42 -3.11 -19.58 19.00
N ALA A 43 -3.78 -18.52 18.54
CA ALA A 43 -5.08 -18.07 19.05
C ALA A 43 -6.30 -18.74 18.38
N VAL A 44 -6.10 -19.71 17.48
CA VAL A 44 -7.19 -20.53 16.90
C VAL A 44 -7.20 -21.89 17.61
N PRO A 45 -8.18 -22.17 18.49
CA PRO A 45 -8.22 -23.41 19.26
C PRO A 45 -8.40 -24.65 18.39
N PRO A 46 -8.05 -25.85 18.90
CA PRO A 46 -8.33 -27.12 18.23
C PRO A 46 -9.81 -27.26 17.88
N GLY A 47 -10.11 -27.77 16.69
CA GLY A 47 -11.47 -27.89 16.15
C GLY A 47 -12.09 -26.59 15.64
N GLN A 48 -11.37 -25.46 15.67
CA GLN A 48 -11.84 -24.16 15.14
C GLN A 48 -11.16 -23.74 13.85
N GLY A 49 -10.36 -24.62 13.24
CA GLY A 49 -9.81 -24.39 11.91
C GLY A 49 -10.88 -24.45 10.84
N GLY A 50 -10.73 -23.67 9.78
CA GLY A 50 -11.65 -23.71 8.65
C GLY A 50 -11.91 -22.39 7.93
N TRP A 51 -12.73 -22.50 6.89
CA TRP A 51 -13.22 -21.37 6.11
C TRP A 51 -14.32 -20.62 6.87
N ARG A 52 -14.21 -19.29 6.93
CA ARG A 52 -15.27 -18.42 7.44
C ARG A 52 -15.27 -17.06 6.75
N PRO A 53 -16.41 -16.35 6.74
CA PRO A 53 -16.46 -14.97 6.30
C PRO A 53 -15.46 -14.11 7.08
N ASP A 54 -14.81 -13.19 6.38
CA ASP A 54 -13.85 -12.25 6.96
C ASP A 54 -14.13 -10.85 6.39
N THR A 55 -13.97 -9.83 7.21
CA THR A 55 -14.30 -8.44 6.82
C THR A 55 -13.36 -7.49 7.54
N ILE A 56 -12.79 -6.57 6.77
CA ILE A 56 -11.98 -5.48 7.28
C ILE A 56 -12.85 -4.24 7.23
N LYS A 57 -13.64 -4.08 8.30
CA LYS A 57 -14.55 -2.94 8.49
C LYS A 57 -13.75 -1.66 8.71
N SER A 58 -14.28 -0.54 8.22
CA SER A 58 -13.67 0.79 8.34
C SER A 58 -12.27 0.92 7.73
N GLY A 59 -11.75 -0.13 7.09
CA GLY A 59 -10.48 -0.09 6.38
C GLY A 59 -10.64 0.54 5.01
N SER A 60 -9.56 1.15 4.53
CA SER A 60 -9.40 1.57 3.14
C SER A 60 -8.10 1.03 2.57
N ILE A 61 -8.10 0.81 1.26
CA ILE A 61 -6.91 0.45 0.48
C ILE A 61 -6.74 1.52 -0.58
N THR A 62 -5.66 2.29 -0.51
CA THR A 62 -5.36 3.32 -1.50
C THR A 62 -4.14 2.92 -2.31
N LEU A 63 -4.30 2.86 -3.63
CA LEU A 63 -3.19 2.68 -4.57
C LEU A 63 -2.62 4.05 -4.90
N VAL A 64 -1.32 4.23 -4.70
CA VAL A 64 -0.61 5.46 -5.07
C VAL A 64 0.56 5.16 -5.99
N ARG A 65 0.86 6.11 -6.87
CA ARG A 65 2.10 6.16 -7.65
C ARG A 65 2.95 7.31 -7.14
N GLN A 66 4.15 6.98 -6.68
CA GLN A 66 5.14 7.96 -6.27
C GLN A 66 5.74 8.65 -7.51
N ALA A 67 6.30 9.84 -7.32
CA ALA A 67 6.85 10.64 -8.42
C ALA A 67 8.04 9.97 -9.14
N ASN A 68 8.73 9.02 -8.51
CA ASN A 68 9.76 8.19 -9.16
C ASN A 68 9.16 7.03 -10.01
N GLY A 69 7.83 6.95 -10.11
CA GLY A 69 7.11 5.93 -10.84
C GLY A 69 6.82 4.64 -10.06
N THR A 70 7.33 4.48 -8.83
CA THR A 70 7.08 3.29 -8.02
C THR A 70 5.70 3.32 -7.37
N PHE A 71 5.10 2.15 -7.16
CA PHE A 71 3.81 2.04 -6.49
C PHE A 71 3.95 1.90 -4.98
N ASP A 72 2.93 2.35 -4.26
CA ASP A 72 2.71 2.03 -2.85
C ASP A 72 1.24 1.69 -2.61
N VAL A 73 0.98 0.97 -1.52
CA VAL A 73 -0.37 0.65 -1.05
C VAL A 73 -0.52 1.22 0.35
N ILE A 74 -1.47 2.13 0.53
CA ILE A 74 -1.78 2.69 1.84
C ILE A 74 -2.96 1.93 2.42
N ILE A 75 -2.77 1.38 3.62
CA ILE A 75 -3.73 0.54 4.32
C ILE A 75 -4.00 1.17 5.68
N GLY A 76 -5.27 1.24 6.09
CA GLY A 76 -5.64 1.65 7.43
C GLY A 76 -7.06 2.14 7.56
N ASP A 77 -7.46 2.37 8.80
CA ASP A 77 -8.63 3.18 9.12
C ASP A 77 -8.37 4.64 8.69
N ALA A 78 -9.41 5.34 8.26
CA ALA A 78 -9.32 6.70 7.72
C ALA A 78 -8.61 7.69 8.67
N ALA A 79 -8.58 7.39 9.98
CA ALA A 79 -7.88 8.18 11.00
C ALA A 79 -6.36 7.98 11.04
N ALA A 80 -5.83 6.84 10.57
CA ALA A 80 -4.41 6.51 10.64
C ALA A 80 -3.95 5.64 9.45
N PRO A 81 -4.02 6.16 8.22
CA PRO A 81 -3.52 5.46 7.05
C PRO A 81 -2.00 5.28 7.14
N ARG A 82 -1.50 4.08 6.81
CA ARG A 82 -0.06 3.81 6.73
C ARG A 82 0.30 3.17 5.40
N SER A 83 1.44 3.58 4.84
CA SER A 83 1.94 2.96 3.62
C SER A 83 2.55 1.60 3.91
N ALA A 84 2.37 0.65 2.99
CA ALA A 84 3.00 -0.66 3.05
C ALA A 84 4.51 -0.54 3.19
N SER A 85 5.13 0.37 2.42
CA SER A 85 6.56 0.66 2.49
C SER A 85 7.00 1.15 3.88
N SER A 86 6.24 2.05 4.52
CA SER A 86 6.55 2.58 5.86
C SER A 86 6.44 1.51 6.95
N MET A 87 5.64 0.47 6.70
CA MET A 87 5.48 -0.69 7.57
C MET A 87 6.54 -1.78 7.30
N GLY A 88 7.54 -1.50 6.45
CA GLY A 88 8.59 -2.46 6.10
C GLY A 88 8.20 -3.44 4.97
N GLY A 89 7.07 -3.20 4.32
CA GLY A 89 6.61 -3.99 3.19
C GLY A 89 7.45 -3.74 1.94
N ARG A 90 7.93 -4.81 1.30
CA ARG A 90 8.54 -4.75 -0.03
C ARG A 90 7.48 -4.91 -1.09
N ILE A 91 7.38 -3.94 -1.98
CA ILE A 91 6.34 -3.86 -3.01
C ILE A 91 6.95 -4.26 -4.35
N ILE A 92 6.37 -5.26 -4.99
CA ILE A 92 6.84 -5.86 -6.23
C ILE A 92 5.69 -5.77 -7.25
N PRO A 93 5.77 -4.86 -8.22
CA PRO A 93 4.85 -4.86 -9.34
C PRO A 93 4.98 -6.17 -10.13
N LEU A 94 3.86 -6.84 -10.40
CA LEU A 94 3.83 -8.05 -11.20
C LEU A 94 3.38 -7.73 -12.63
N PRO A 95 3.84 -8.48 -13.64
CA PRO A 95 3.30 -8.38 -14.99
C PRO A 95 1.78 -8.57 -14.99
N SER A 96 1.08 -7.69 -15.69
CA SER A 96 -0.37 -7.72 -15.79
C SER A 96 -0.82 -7.55 -17.24
N ALA A 97 -2.01 -8.06 -17.55
CA ALA A 97 -2.68 -7.88 -18.83
C ALA A 97 -4.06 -7.23 -18.60
N GLY A 98 -4.60 -6.59 -19.65
CA GLY A 98 -5.95 -6.01 -19.61
C GLY A 98 -6.09 -4.77 -18.72
N GLY A 99 -5.03 -3.97 -18.58
CA GLY A 99 -5.08 -2.67 -17.89
C GLY A 99 -5.14 -2.75 -16.36
N LYS A 100 -4.98 -3.95 -15.77
CA LYS A 100 -4.95 -4.14 -14.31
C LYS A 100 -3.60 -3.75 -13.74
N ILE A 101 -3.58 -3.27 -12.49
CA ILE A 101 -2.34 -3.06 -11.74
C ILE A 101 -2.24 -4.18 -10.71
N VAL A 102 -1.19 -4.99 -10.81
CA VAL A 102 -0.98 -6.15 -9.92
C VAL A 102 0.26 -5.91 -9.08
N LEU A 103 0.10 -5.95 -7.76
CA LEU A 103 1.18 -5.75 -6.80
C LEU A 103 1.27 -6.94 -5.85
N LEU A 104 2.48 -7.42 -5.59
CA LEU A 104 2.78 -8.29 -4.47
C LEU A 104 3.48 -7.46 -3.39
N VAL A 105 2.95 -7.48 -2.18
CA VAL A 105 3.53 -6.85 -1.00
C VAL A 105 3.98 -7.94 -0.05
N VAL A 106 5.25 -7.90 0.34
CA VAL A 106 5.86 -8.88 1.24
C VAL A 106 6.33 -8.18 2.50
N TYR A 107 5.80 -8.61 3.64
CA TYR A 107 6.26 -8.25 4.98
C TYR A 107 6.88 -9.49 5.64
N ASP A 108 7.43 -9.32 6.83
CA ASP A 108 7.77 -10.46 7.69
C ASP A 108 6.49 -11.17 8.16
N GLY A 109 6.37 -12.48 7.90
CA GLY A 109 5.19 -13.28 8.26
C GLY A 109 3.89 -12.99 7.50
N VAL A 110 3.88 -12.08 6.52
CA VAL A 110 2.68 -11.71 5.75
C VAL A 110 3.01 -11.48 4.28
N THR A 111 2.23 -12.04 3.38
CA THR A 111 2.24 -11.70 1.96
C THR A 111 0.85 -11.29 1.49
N GLU A 112 0.76 -10.17 0.80
CA GLU A 112 -0.49 -9.63 0.27
C GLU A 112 -0.36 -9.43 -1.24
N GLN A 113 -1.32 -9.90 -2.03
CA GLN A 113 -1.36 -9.65 -3.47
C GLN A 113 -2.59 -8.82 -3.80
N TYR A 114 -2.40 -7.68 -4.47
CA TYR A 114 -3.47 -6.79 -4.91
C TYR A 114 -3.62 -6.83 -6.42
N ILE A 115 -4.86 -6.93 -6.89
CA ILE A 115 -5.23 -6.85 -8.30
C ILE A 115 -6.25 -5.73 -8.42
N PHE A 116 -5.77 -4.55 -8.82
CA PHE A 116 -6.61 -3.39 -9.06
C PHE A 116 -7.12 -3.41 -10.50
N ASP A 117 -8.43 -3.34 -10.67
CA ASP A 117 -9.11 -3.18 -11.94
C ASP A 117 -9.79 -1.82 -12.00
N ILE A 118 -9.00 -0.79 -12.30
CA ILE A 118 -9.45 0.61 -12.36
C ILE A 118 -9.83 1.02 -13.79
N ALA A 119 -9.48 0.19 -14.79
CA ALA A 119 -9.79 0.44 -16.19
C ALA A 119 -11.19 -0.06 -16.59
N SER A 120 -11.76 -1.02 -15.84
CA SER A 120 -13.11 -1.51 -16.07
C SER A 120 -14.14 -0.60 -15.39
N SER A 121 -15.41 -0.67 -15.82
CA SER A 121 -16.50 0.11 -15.20
C SER A 121 -16.81 -0.27 -13.75
N LYS A 122 -16.23 -1.36 -13.23
CA LYS A 122 -16.48 -1.82 -11.86
C LYS A 122 -15.63 -1.11 -10.83
N HIS A 123 -14.43 -0.64 -11.21
CA HIS A 123 -13.45 -0.02 -10.32
C HIS A 123 -13.30 -0.83 -9.02
N GLU A 124 -12.52 -1.91 -9.05
CA GLU A 124 -12.45 -2.83 -7.90
C GLU A 124 -11.01 -3.25 -7.59
N VAL A 125 -10.82 -3.74 -6.37
CA VAL A 125 -9.62 -4.47 -5.98
C VAL A 125 -10.03 -5.85 -5.47
N ILE A 126 -9.44 -6.87 -6.07
CA ILE A 126 -9.40 -8.21 -5.49
C ILE A 126 -8.03 -8.40 -4.90
N TRP A 127 -7.95 -8.85 -3.65
CA TRP A 127 -6.67 -9.05 -3.01
C TRP A 127 -6.65 -10.27 -2.11
N THR A 128 -5.46 -10.83 -1.94
CA THR A 128 -5.22 -11.97 -1.06
C THR A 128 -4.28 -11.57 0.06
N SER A 129 -4.41 -12.24 1.20
CA SER A 129 -3.51 -12.10 2.35
C SER A 129 -3.20 -13.48 2.88
N ALA A 130 -1.93 -13.88 2.89
CA ALA A 130 -1.45 -15.03 3.63
C ALA A 130 -0.64 -14.53 4.82
N ARG A 131 -1.04 -14.94 6.03
CA ARG A 131 -0.38 -14.63 7.31
C ARG A 131 0.07 -15.94 7.94
N TYR A 132 1.32 -15.99 8.35
CA TYR A 132 1.95 -17.19 8.89
C TYR A 132 2.99 -16.84 9.95
N GLY A 133 3.22 -17.75 10.90
CA GLY A 133 4.19 -17.56 11.98
C GLY A 133 3.77 -16.48 13.00
N GLY A 134 2.50 -16.06 12.96
CA GLY A 134 1.93 -15.07 13.88
C GLY A 134 1.08 -15.70 14.97
N LEU A 135 0.33 -14.85 15.68
CA LEU A 135 -0.65 -15.31 16.65
C LEU A 135 -1.86 -16.01 15.98
N ILE A 136 -2.20 -15.56 14.76
CA ILE A 136 -3.27 -16.11 13.95
C ILE A 136 -2.75 -16.28 12.53
N ASP A 137 -2.60 -17.55 12.13
CA ASP A 137 -2.24 -17.91 10.77
C ASP A 137 -3.53 -18.05 9.95
N LYS A 138 -3.56 -17.39 8.80
CA LYS A 138 -4.72 -17.42 7.89
C LYS A 138 -4.35 -17.14 6.45
N ALA A 139 -5.16 -17.66 5.53
CA ALA A 139 -5.12 -17.31 4.11
C ALA A 139 -6.49 -16.76 3.69
N ALA A 140 -6.52 -15.59 3.07
CA ALA A 140 -7.75 -14.86 2.79
C ALA A 140 -7.79 -14.34 1.35
N VAL A 141 -9.01 -14.23 0.82
CA VAL A 141 -9.33 -13.54 -0.43
C VAL A 141 -10.41 -12.51 -0.13
N PHE A 142 -10.20 -11.29 -0.59
CA PHE A 142 -11.02 -10.12 -0.32
C PHE A 142 -11.37 -9.38 -1.61
N HIS A 143 -12.49 -8.67 -1.55
CA HIS A 143 -12.95 -7.73 -2.56
C HIS A 143 -13.31 -6.39 -1.91
N ALA A 144 -12.98 -5.29 -2.58
CA ALA A 144 -13.47 -3.95 -2.26
C ALA A 144 -13.73 -3.14 -3.53
N SER A 145 -14.75 -2.28 -3.48
CA SER A 145 -15.03 -1.31 -4.53
C SER A 145 -14.11 -0.10 -4.39
N CYS A 146 -13.73 0.49 -5.52
CA CYS A 146 -12.79 1.60 -5.62
C CYS A 146 -13.43 2.79 -6.34
N ARG A 147 -12.87 3.97 -6.09
CA ARG A 147 -13.15 5.22 -6.82
C ARG A 147 -11.86 5.89 -7.25
#